data_AF-A0A151ATD4-F1
#
_entry.id   AF-A0A151ATD4-F1
#
_cell.length_a   1.000
_cell.length_b   1.000
_cell.length_c   1.000
_cell.angle_alpha   90.00
_cell.angle_beta   90.00
_cell.angle_gamma   90.00
#
_symmetry.space_group_name_H-M   'P 1'
#
loop_
_entity.id
_entity.type
_entity.pdbx_description
1 polymer ?
#
loop_
_entity_poly.entity_id
_entity_poly.type
_entity_poly.pdbx_seq_one_letter_code
_entity_poly.pdbx_strand_id
1 'polypeptide(L)'
;MGGEVFFVNLEGTRGDSVLDKLKRLCNHAGLNKIIEEGDLVAIKLHFGELGNTRMLRPQFLKIIIQLVKERGGHPFLTDCNTLFYRGRFNAVCHLETANFNGYDQAAMGAPLIIADGLKGLDYRLARAREGLSEVKVGSSYLRS
;
A
#
# COMPACT_ATOMS: atom_id res chain seq x y z
N MET A 1 17.66 -3.98 16.73
CA MET A 1 18.23 -4.31 15.41
C MET A 1 17.54 -3.44 14.37
N GLY A 2 18.30 -2.67 13.59
CA GLY A 2 17.75 -1.93 12.45
C GLY A 2 17.36 -2.88 11.32
N GLY A 3 16.33 -2.56 10.56
CA GLY A 3 15.95 -3.34 9.38
C GLY A 3 16.96 -3.18 8.25
N GLU A 4 17.08 -4.20 7.40
CA GLU A 4 17.89 -4.10 6.17
C GLU A 4 17.23 -3.13 5.18
N VAL A 5 18.06 -2.30 4.54
CA VAL A 5 17.60 -1.30 3.56
C VAL A 5 18.24 -1.59 2.22
N PHE A 6 17.40 -1.74 1.19
CA PHE A 6 17.83 -2.04 -0.17
C PHE A 6 17.68 -0.81 -1.07
N PHE A 7 18.67 -0.56 -1.92
CA PHE A 7 18.70 0.60 -2.81
C PHE A 7 18.87 0.18 -4.28
N VAL A 8 18.27 0.97 -5.17
CA VAL A 8 18.54 0.90 -6.60
C VAL A 8 18.51 2.30 -7.21
N ASN A 9 19.33 2.55 -8.23
CA ASN A 9 19.25 3.80 -8.97
C ASN A 9 18.03 3.84 -9.90
N LEU A 10 17.61 5.04 -10.28
CA LEU A 10 16.45 5.27 -11.15
C LEU A 10 16.84 5.45 -12.63
N GLU A 11 18.07 5.12 -12.99
CA GLU A 11 18.52 5.16 -14.39
C GLU A 11 17.98 3.94 -15.14
N GLY A 12 17.50 4.12 -16.36
CA GLY A 12 17.11 3.01 -17.23
C GLY A 12 18.14 2.80 -18.34
N THR A 13 18.41 1.55 -18.71
CA THR A 13 19.21 1.22 -19.89
C THR A 13 18.40 0.37 -20.86
N ARG A 14 18.91 0.18 -22.08
CA ARG A 14 18.23 -0.65 -23.09
C ARG A 14 18.11 -2.09 -22.57
N GLY A 15 16.88 -2.53 -22.32
CA GLY A 15 16.58 -3.86 -21.78
C GLY A 15 16.62 -3.98 -20.25
N ASP A 16 16.87 -2.88 -19.52
CA ASP A 16 16.79 -2.86 -18.06
C ASP A 16 16.14 -1.55 -17.57
N SER A 17 14.82 -1.56 -17.46
CA SER A 17 14.04 -0.42 -17.00
C SER A 17 14.09 -0.27 -15.48
N VAL A 18 13.65 0.90 -14.98
CA VAL A 18 13.44 1.11 -13.53
C VAL A 18 12.43 0.12 -12.95
N LEU A 19 11.48 -0.36 -13.76
CA LEU A 19 10.50 -1.36 -13.33
C LEU A 19 11.13 -2.76 -13.18
N ASP A 20 12.04 -3.13 -14.09
CA ASP A 20 12.79 -4.39 -13.99
C ASP A 20 13.69 -4.39 -12.75
N LYS A 21 14.34 -3.25 -12.50
CA LYS A 21 15.12 -2.99 -11.29
C LYS A 21 14.29 -3.12 -10.02
N LEU A 22 13.09 -2.51 -9.98
CA LEU A 22 12.16 -2.65 -8.86
C LEU A 22 11.76 -4.11 -8.63
N LYS A 23 11.43 -4.86 -9.70
CA LYS A 23 11.10 -6.28 -9.60
C LYS A 23 12.23 -7.08 -8.95
N ARG A 24 13.47 -6.86 -9.37
CA ARG A 24 14.66 -7.50 -8.78
C ARG A 24 14.87 -7.10 -7.32
N LEU A 25 14.71 -5.82 -6.99
CA LEU A 25 14.84 -5.31 -5.63
C LEU A 25 13.84 -5.99 -4.68
N CYS A 26 12.56 -6.06 -5.06
CA CYS A 26 11.52 -6.71 -4.25
C CYS A 26 11.80 -8.20 -4.02
N ASN A 27 12.25 -8.92 -5.06
CA ASN A 27 12.62 -10.33 -4.93
C ASN A 27 13.86 -10.52 -4.04
N HIS A 28 14.85 -9.64 -4.17
CA HIS A 28 16.04 -9.68 -3.33
C HIS A 28 15.73 -9.39 -1.86
N ALA A 29 14.83 -8.43 -1.61
CA ALA A 29 14.30 -8.14 -0.28
C ALA A 29 13.39 -9.25 0.30
N GLY A 30 13.13 -10.32 -0.46
CA GLY A 30 12.39 -11.48 0.02
C GLY A 30 10.87 -11.34 0.01
N LEU A 31 10.30 -10.36 -0.72
CA LEU A 31 8.84 -10.20 -0.86
C LEU A 31 8.17 -11.50 -1.32
N ASN A 32 8.84 -12.23 -2.21
CA ASN A 32 8.38 -13.49 -2.79
C ASN A 32 8.44 -14.68 -1.81
N LYS A 33 9.03 -14.52 -0.62
CA LYS A 33 9.17 -15.55 0.40
C LYS A 33 8.16 -15.43 1.53
N ILE A 34 7.41 -14.33 1.58
CA ILE A 34 6.47 -14.01 2.67
C ILE A 34 5.00 -14.04 2.21
N ILE A 35 4.74 -14.46 0.97
CA ILE A 35 3.40 -14.53 0.38
C ILE A 35 3.11 -15.99 0.07
N GLU A 36 2.03 -16.50 0.65
CA GLU A 36 1.49 -17.83 0.41
C GLU A 36 0.25 -17.75 -0.51
N GLU A 37 -0.09 -18.89 -1.12
CA GLU A 37 -1.26 -18.98 -2.00
C GLU A 37 -2.55 -18.75 -1.19
N GLY A 38 -3.41 -17.84 -1.66
CA GLY A 38 -4.65 -17.49 -0.99
C GLY A 38 -4.56 -16.33 0.00
N ASP A 39 -3.35 -15.83 0.30
CA ASP A 39 -3.16 -14.69 1.22
C ASP A 39 -3.89 -13.42 0.74
N LEU A 40 -4.55 -12.72 1.65
CA LEU A 40 -5.13 -11.40 1.38
C LEU A 40 -4.08 -10.30 1.60
N VAL A 41 -3.26 -9.99 0.60
CA VAL A 41 -2.09 -9.12 0.81
C VAL A 41 -2.45 -7.62 0.79
N ALA A 42 -2.35 -6.98 1.95
CA ALA A 42 -2.49 -5.54 2.10
C ALA A 42 -1.26 -4.79 1.57
N ILE A 43 -1.43 -3.95 0.54
CA ILE A 43 -0.40 -3.02 0.06
C ILE A 43 -0.74 -1.63 0.58
N LYS A 44 -0.11 -1.24 1.69
CA LYS A 44 -0.31 0.07 2.33
C LYS A 44 0.47 1.17 1.60
N LEU A 45 -0.21 2.26 1.28
CA LEU A 45 0.36 3.45 0.65
C LEU A 45 -0.44 4.69 0.99
N HIS A 46 0.09 5.85 0.63
CA HIS A 46 -0.61 7.13 0.70
C HIS A 46 -1.14 7.49 -0.70
N PHE A 47 -2.46 7.59 -0.87
CA PHE A 47 -3.10 7.86 -2.17
C PHE A 47 -2.94 9.31 -2.69
N GLY A 48 -2.34 10.19 -1.88
CA GLY A 48 -2.13 11.60 -2.20
C GLY A 48 -3.19 12.48 -1.56
N GLU A 49 -3.13 13.78 -1.85
CA GLU A 49 -4.16 14.75 -1.47
C GLU A 49 -4.40 15.65 -2.67
N LEU A 50 -5.63 16.14 -2.83
CA LEU A 50 -5.97 17.02 -3.94
C LEU A 50 -5.05 18.26 -3.95
N GLY A 51 -4.55 18.60 -5.13
CA GLY A 51 -3.66 19.74 -5.36
C GLY A 51 -2.17 19.47 -5.13
N ASN A 52 -1.75 18.23 -4.86
CA ASN A 52 -0.34 17.86 -4.82
C ASN A 52 0.03 16.75 -5.80
N THR A 53 1.33 16.65 -6.10
CA THR A 53 1.92 15.62 -6.96
C THR A 53 2.87 14.70 -6.18
N ARG A 54 2.72 14.63 -4.85
CA ARG A 54 3.58 13.85 -3.95
C ARG A 54 2.99 12.47 -3.69
N MET A 55 2.74 11.73 -4.76
CA MET A 55 2.20 10.37 -4.73
C MET A 55 3.06 9.41 -5.55
N LEU A 56 3.03 8.13 -5.20
CA LEU A 56 3.85 7.12 -5.86
C LEU A 56 3.33 6.87 -7.27
N ARG A 57 4.19 6.95 -8.29
CA ARG A 57 3.77 6.68 -9.67
C ARG A 57 3.10 5.31 -9.77
N PRO A 58 1.87 5.20 -10.32
CA PRO A 58 1.11 3.96 -10.24
C PRO A 58 1.77 2.75 -10.91
N GLN A 59 2.68 2.97 -11.86
CA GLN A 59 3.45 1.92 -12.52
C GLN A 59 4.30 1.10 -11.54
N PHE A 60 4.82 1.72 -10.48
CA PHE A 60 5.59 1.00 -9.45
C PHE A 60 4.70 0.06 -8.64
N LEU A 61 3.48 0.49 -8.30
CA LEU A 61 2.52 -0.36 -7.59
C LEU A 61 2.08 -1.54 -8.44
N LYS A 62 1.91 -1.36 -9.76
CA LYS A 62 1.55 -2.46 -10.67
C LYS A 62 2.56 -3.59 -10.61
N ILE A 63 3.86 -3.29 -10.49
CA ILE A 63 4.90 -4.31 -10.31
C ILE A 63 4.73 -5.08 -9.00
N ILE A 64 4.44 -4.38 -7.90
CA ILE A 64 4.21 -5.01 -6.60
C ILE A 64 2.94 -5.89 -6.63
N ILE A 65 1.83 -5.36 -7.17
CA ILE A 65 0.58 -6.10 -7.36
C ILE A 65 0.80 -7.36 -8.20
N GLN A 66 1.56 -7.25 -9.28
CA GLN A 66 1.90 -8.39 -10.13
C GLN A 66 2.70 -9.44 -9.35
N LEU A 67 3.73 -9.03 -8.61
CA LEU A 67 4.55 -9.94 -7.80
C LEU A 67 3.73 -10.70 -6.76
N VAL A 68 2.75 -10.05 -6.13
CA VAL A 68 1.82 -10.70 -5.21
C VAL A 68 0.98 -11.75 -5.94
N LYS A 69 0.38 -11.38 -7.08
CA LYS A 69 -0.46 -12.31 -7.88
C LYS A 69 0.34 -13.49 -8.43
N GLU A 70 1.60 -13.28 -8.84
CA GLU A 70 2.52 -14.35 -9.29
C GLU A 70 2.77 -15.40 -8.21
N ARG A 71 2.52 -15.08 -6.92
CA ARG A 71 2.63 -15.99 -5.78
C ARG A 71 1.29 -16.60 -5.34
N GLY A 72 0.20 -16.31 -6.04
CA GLY A 72 -1.14 -16.78 -5.67
C GLY A 72 -1.83 -15.93 -4.59
N GLY A 73 -1.23 -14.80 -4.18
CA GLY A 73 -1.85 -13.86 -3.25
C GLY A 73 -2.91 -12.98 -3.93
N HIS A 74 -3.84 -12.47 -3.12
CA HIS A 74 -4.91 -11.57 -3.50
C HIS A 74 -4.64 -10.14 -3.00
N PRO A 75 -3.97 -9.28 -3.80
CA PRO A 75 -3.58 -7.95 -3.35
C PRO A 75 -4.77 -6.99 -3.27
N PHE A 76 -4.74 -6.11 -2.27
CA PHE A 76 -5.57 -4.91 -2.22
C PHE A 76 -4.75 -3.70 -1.76
N LEU A 77 -5.05 -2.53 -2.32
CA LEU A 77 -4.45 -1.26 -1.93
C LEU A 77 -5.19 -0.68 -0.73
N THR A 78 -4.48 -0.04 0.19
CA THR A 78 -5.11 0.43 1.42
C THR A 78 -4.44 1.64 2.04
N ASP A 79 -5.26 2.50 2.64
CA ASP A 79 -4.84 3.61 3.50
C ASP A 79 -5.84 3.78 4.67
N CYS A 80 -5.53 4.66 5.61
CA CYS A 80 -6.39 5.06 6.74
C CYS A 80 -6.85 6.49 6.52
N ASN A 81 -8.04 6.82 6.98
CA ASN A 81 -8.53 8.18 6.97
C ASN A 81 -7.67 9.09 7.86
N THR A 82 -7.63 10.36 7.49
CA THR A 82 -6.94 11.39 8.26
C THR A 82 -7.89 12.07 9.24
N LEU A 83 -7.34 12.59 10.33
CA LEU A 83 -8.09 13.39 11.31
C LEU A 83 -8.50 14.78 10.80
N PHE A 84 -7.87 15.25 9.71
CA PHE A 84 -8.13 16.57 9.14
C PHE A 84 -9.29 16.52 8.17
N TYR A 85 -10.17 17.53 8.24
CA TYR A 85 -11.32 17.69 7.35
C TYR A 85 -10.90 18.08 5.93
N ARG A 86 -10.24 17.15 5.22
CA ARG A 86 -9.75 17.28 3.85
C ARG A 86 -10.18 16.06 3.02
N GLY A 87 -9.57 15.86 1.84
CA GLY A 87 -9.96 14.83 0.87
C GLY A 87 -9.90 13.40 1.43
N ARG A 88 -9.25 13.14 2.56
CA ARG A 88 -9.16 11.81 3.16
C ARG A 88 -9.77 11.70 4.56
N PHE A 89 -10.71 12.59 4.90
CA PHE A 89 -11.37 12.59 6.22
C PHE A 89 -12.31 11.39 6.46
N ASN A 90 -12.91 10.87 5.39
CA ASN A 90 -13.79 9.71 5.43
C ASN A 90 -13.55 8.86 4.17
N ALA A 91 -13.98 7.59 4.20
CA ALA A 91 -13.63 6.66 3.13
C ALA A 91 -14.16 7.06 1.75
N VAL A 92 -15.31 7.73 1.66
CA VAL A 92 -15.89 8.16 0.37
C VAL A 92 -14.99 9.22 -0.27
N CYS A 93 -14.74 10.32 0.44
CA CYS A 93 -13.86 11.37 -0.08
C CYS A 93 -12.44 10.84 -0.34
N HIS A 94 -11.98 9.91 0.50
CA HIS A 94 -10.67 9.31 0.36
C HIS A 94 -10.56 8.53 -0.96
N LEU A 95 -11.55 7.70 -1.28
CA LEU A 95 -11.60 6.97 -2.54
C LEU A 95 -11.77 7.92 -3.74
N GLU A 96 -12.55 9.00 -3.61
CA GLU A 96 -12.62 10.04 -4.66
C GLU A 96 -11.25 10.69 -4.91
N THR A 97 -10.52 11.00 -3.85
CA THR A 97 -9.14 11.52 -3.93
C THR A 97 -8.19 10.52 -4.57
N ALA A 98 -8.30 9.24 -4.20
CA ALA A 98 -7.52 8.16 -4.79
C ALA A 98 -7.79 8.03 -6.29
N ASN A 99 -9.06 8.00 -6.69
CA ASN A 99 -9.48 7.93 -8.09
C ASN A 99 -8.95 9.13 -8.88
N PHE A 100 -9.07 10.35 -8.35
CA PHE A 100 -8.55 11.56 -9.00
C PHE A 100 -7.04 11.47 -9.26
N ASN A 101 -6.30 10.87 -8.32
CA ASN A 101 -4.85 10.67 -8.44
C ASN A 101 -4.47 9.42 -9.27
N GLY A 102 -5.44 8.74 -9.89
CA GLY A 102 -5.22 7.58 -10.75
C GLY A 102 -5.08 6.25 -10.01
N TYR A 103 -5.52 6.19 -8.76
CA TYR A 103 -5.66 4.95 -8.00
C TYR A 103 -7.13 4.55 -7.97
N ASP A 104 -7.55 3.81 -8.99
CA ASP A 104 -8.83 3.12 -9.02
C ASP A 104 -8.62 1.63 -9.34
N GLN A 105 -9.64 0.82 -9.12
CA GLN A 105 -9.56 -0.63 -9.32
C GLN A 105 -9.25 -1.00 -10.78
N ALA A 106 -9.80 -0.27 -11.76
CA ALA A 106 -9.59 -0.57 -13.17
C ALA A 106 -8.15 -0.25 -13.59
N ALA A 107 -7.63 0.88 -13.12
CA ALA A 107 -6.25 1.30 -13.35
C ALA A 107 -5.27 0.34 -12.69
N MET A 108 -5.49 -0.03 -11.42
CA MET A 108 -4.54 -0.80 -10.61
C MET A 108 -4.66 -2.31 -10.78
N GLY A 109 -5.84 -2.79 -11.19
CA GLY A 109 -6.15 -4.22 -11.23
C GLY A 109 -6.21 -4.87 -9.85
N ALA A 110 -6.40 -4.07 -8.79
CA ALA A 110 -6.55 -4.52 -7.41
C ALA A 110 -7.58 -3.63 -6.70
N PRO A 111 -8.41 -4.17 -5.79
CA PRO A 111 -9.36 -3.37 -5.00
C PRO A 111 -8.65 -2.33 -4.13
N LEU A 112 -9.36 -1.25 -3.81
CA LEU A 112 -8.96 -0.28 -2.79
C LEU A 112 -9.85 -0.44 -1.55
N ILE A 113 -9.24 -0.55 -0.37
CA ILE A 113 -9.96 -0.73 0.90
C ILE A 113 -9.41 0.25 1.93
N ILE A 114 -10.28 1.12 2.45
CA ILE A 114 -9.93 2.04 3.53
C ILE A 114 -10.01 1.30 4.87
N ALA A 115 -8.87 1.20 5.55
CA ALA A 115 -8.66 0.20 6.61
C ALA A 115 -9.37 0.50 7.93
N ASP A 116 -9.74 1.76 8.15
CA ASP A 116 -10.41 2.24 9.35
C ASP A 116 -11.89 2.60 9.12
N GLY A 117 -12.46 2.03 8.06
CA GLY A 117 -13.90 2.07 7.79
C GLY A 117 -14.39 3.42 7.28
N LEU A 118 -15.72 3.56 7.17
CA LEU A 118 -16.35 4.72 6.52
C LEU A 118 -15.98 6.06 7.17
N LYS A 119 -15.90 6.09 8.51
CA LYS A 119 -15.67 7.31 9.31
C LYS A 119 -14.27 7.38 9.96
N GLY A 120 -13.37 6.45 9.66
CA GLY A 120 -12.06 6.39 10.31
C GLY A 120 -12.10 5.93 11.77
N LEU A 121 -13.15 5.22 12.18
CA LEU A 121 -13.40 4.78 13.56
C LEU A 121 -13.37 3.26 13.73
N ASP A 122 -13.15 2.49 12.66
CA ASP A 122 -12.99 1.04 12.77
C ASP A 122 -11.55 0.68 13.10
N TYR A 123 -11.32 0.30 14.35
CA TYR A 123 -9.99 -0.08 14.82
C TYR A 123 -10.02 -1.33 15.70
N ARG A 124 -8.85 -1.93 15.82
CA ARG A 124 -8.51 -2.89 16.88
C ARG A 124 -7.40 -2.32 17.73
N LEU A 125 -7.38 -2.74 18.99
CA LEU A 125 -6.27 -2.44 19.88
C LEU A 125 -5.15 -3.45 19.60
N ALA A 126 -3.96 -2.95 19.36
CA ALA A 126 -2.75 -3.74 19.26
C ALA A 126 -1.76 -3.28 20.33
N ARG A 127 -1.00 -4.23 20.88
CA ARG A 127 0.06 -3.91 21.85
C ARG A 127 1.14 -3.07 21.16
N ALA A 128 1.46 -1.92 21.74
CA ALA A 128 2.55 -1.09 21.26
C ALA A 128 3.88 -1.44 21.94
N ARG A 129 4.98 -0.90 21.42
CA ARG A 129 6.29 -0.96 22.08
C ARG A 129 6.40 0.11 23.17
N GLU A 130 7.42 -0.03 24.00
CA GLU A 130 7.74 0.77 25.19
C GLU A 130 7.25 2.23 25.14
N GLY A 131 6.49 2.64 26.17
CA GLY A 131 5.94 3.99 26.33
C GLY A 131 4.46 4.15 25.95
N LEU A 132 3.89 3.20 25.22
CA LEU A 132 2.44 3.11 24.93
C LEU A 132 1.97 1.68 25.21
N SER A 133 0.93 1.51 26.04
CA SER A 133 0.38 0.19 26.33
C SER A 133 -0.35 -0.40 25.12
N GLU A 134 -1.14 0.43 24.43
CA GLU A 134 -2.00 0.02 23.32
C GLU A 134 -2.11 1.13 22.26
N VAL A 135 -2.25 0.72 21.01
CA VAL A 135 -2.50 1.61 19.86
C VAL A 135 -3.69 1.12 19.05
N LYS A 136 -4.39 2.07 18.42
CA LYS A 136 -5.49 1.79 17.51
C LYS A 136 -4.94 1.54 16.11
N VAL A 137 -5.24 0.38 15.55
CA VAL A 137 -4.84 -0.02 14.19
C VAL A 137 -6.10 -0.27 13.37
N GLY A 138 -6.12 0.19 12.12
CA GLY A 138 -7.23 -0.03 11.19
C GLY A 138 -7.64 -1.49 11.17
N SER A 139 -8.93 -1.75 11.35
CA SER A 139 -9.45 -3.11 11.60
C SER A 139 -9.12 -4.12 10.48
N SER A 140 -8.96 -3.64 9.25
CA SER A 140 -8.65 -4.50 8.10
C SER A 140 -7.21 -4.98 8.02
N TYR A 141 -6.29 -4.51 8.88
CA TYR A 141 -4.88 -4.91 8.85
C TYR A 141 -4.55 -6.18 9.63
N LEU A 142 -5.43 -6.63 10.53
CA LEU A 142 -5.10 -7.64 11.53
C LEU A 142 -5.74 -9.01 11.25
N ARG A 143 -6.30 -9.20 10.05
CA ARG A 143 -6.94 -10.46 9.61
C ARG A 143 -6.68 -10.78 8.12
N SER A 144 -5.62 -10.22 7.55
CA SER A 144 -5.10 -10.58 6.23
C SER A 144 -4.26 -11.83 6.29
#